data_AF-A0A1G7TYG8-F1
#
_entry.id   AF-A0A1G7TYG8-F1
#
_cell.length_a   1.000
_cell.length_b   1.000
_cell.length_c   1.000
_cell.angle_alpha   90.00
_cell.angle_beta   90.00
_cell.angle_gamma   90.00
#
_symmetry.space_group_name_H-M   'P 1'
#
loop_
_entity.id
_entity.type
_entity.pdbx_description
1 polymer ?
#
loop_
_entity_poly.entity_id
_entity_poly.type
_entity_poly.pdbx_seq_one_letter_code
_entity_poly.pdbx_strand_id
1 'polypeptide(L)' 'MFIRRKKNRSGSISVVAVSKANGKFREIRHFGTAKSEDEADILYSEAQRWLRNHDGQQEIDFDDKRGREIEETER' A
#
# COMPACT_ATOMS: atom_id res chain seq x y z
N MET A 1 5.84 -6.49 -4.10
CA MET A 1 5.24 -6.79 -2.78
C MET A 1 4.18 -5.73 -2.45
N PHE A 2 3.34 -5.89 -1.42
CA PHE A 2 2.41 -4.83 -1.02
C PHE A 2 2.15 -4.79 0.49
N ILE A 3 1.68 -3.65 1.00
CA ILE A 3 1.31 -3.49 2.40
C ILE A 3 -0.18 -3.79 2.59
N ARG A 4 -0.48 -4.65 3.56
CA ARG A 4 -1.84 -5.05 3.92
C ARG A 4 -2.17 -4.57 5.33
N ARG A 5 -3.31 -3.88 5.46
CA ARG A 5 -3.96 -3.60 6.74
C ARG A 5 -4.98 -4.71 7.02
N LYS A 6 -4.86 -5.37 8.17
CA LYS A 6 -5.73 -6.48 8.59
C LYS A 6 -6.45 -6.08 9.88
N LYS A 7 -7.76 -5.90 9.82
CA LYS A 7 -8.60 -5.71 11.02
C LYS A 7 -8.76 -7.06 11.73
N ASN A 8 -8.38 -7.12 13.00
CA ASN A 8 -8.48 -8.28 13.85
C ASN A 8 -9.84 -8.32 14.58
N ARG A 9 -10.27 -9.50 15.03
CA ARG A 9 -11.52 -9.68 15.77
C ARG A 9 -11.60 -8.82 17.05
N SER A 10 -10.46 -8.47 17.63
CA SER A 10 -10.32 -7.59 18.79
C SER A 10 -10.54 -6.09 18.49
N GLY A 11 -10.73 -5.71 17.23
CA GLY A 11 -10.83 -4.31 16.78
C GLY A 11 -9.48 -3.65 16.48
N SER A 12 -8.36 -4.33 16.74
CA SER A 12 -7.03 -3.82 16.38
C SER A 12 -6.70 -4.02 14.90
N ILE A 13 -5.77 -3.24 14.36
CA ILE A 13 -5.37 -3.25 12.95
C ILE A 13 -3.90 -3.66 12.85
N SER A 14 -3.63 -4.83 12.28
CA SER A 14 -2.26 -5.26 12.00
C SER A 14 -1.80 -4.76 10.63
N VAL A 15 -0.60 -4.20 10.57
CA VAL A 15 0.04 -3.73 9.33
C VAL A 15 1.19 -4.65 8.98
N VAL A 16 1.11 -5.30 7.81
CA VAL A 16 2.09 -6.30 7.36
C VAL A 16 2.48 -6.08 5.90
N ALA A 17 3.75 -6.31 5.57
CA ALA A 17 4.19 -6.47 4.19
C ALA A 17 4.02 -7.91 3.75
N VAL A 18 3.43 -8.08 2.58
CA VAL A 18 3.08 -9.39 2.03
C VAL A 18 3.57 -9.49 0.59
N SER A 19 4.04 -10.67 0.23
CA SER A 19 4.43 -11.03 -1.13
C SER A 19 3.44 -12.05 -1.67
N LYS A 20 3.08 -11.88 -2.94
CA LYS A 20 2.39 -12.89 -3.73
C LYS A 20 3.36 -13.36 -4.82
N ALA A 21 4.04 -14.46 -4.57
CA ALA A 21 4.94 -15.09 -5.53
C ALA A 21 4.51 -16.55 -5.73
N ASN A 22 4.55 -17.04 -6.96
CA ASN A 22 4.21 -18.43 -7.31
C ASN A 22 2.82 -18.86 -6.81
N GLY A 23 1.83 -17.97 -6.86
CA GLY A 23 0.47 -18.22 -6.37
C GLY A 23 0.33 -18.33 -4.84
N LYS A 24 1.42 -18.21 -4.09
CA LYS A 24 1.43 -18.31 -2.62
C LYS A 24 1.49 -16.93 -1.99
N PHE A 25 0.73 -16.77 -0.92
CA PHE A 25 0.76 -15.59 -0.08
C PHE A 25 1.76 -15.80 1.05
N ARG A 26 2.75 -14.92 1.17
CA ARG A 26 3.76 -14.98 2.22
C ARG A 26 3.85 -13.64 2.93
N GLU A 27 3.76 -13.68 4.25
CA GLU A 27 4.10 -12.53 5.08
C GLU A 27 5.62 -12.36 5.07
N ILE A 28 6.07 -11.17 4.71
CA ILE A 28 7.50 -10.83 4.62
C ILE A 28 7.95 -10.12 5.89
N ARG A 29 7.11 -9.20 6.40
CA ARG A 29 7.43 -8.42 7.59
C ARG A 29 6.16 -7.96 8.31
N HIS A 30 6.17 -8.03 9.63
CA HIS A 30 5.15 -7.43 10.49
C HIS A 30 5.67 -6.09 11.04
N PHE A 31 4.91 -5.02 10.86
CA PHE A 31 5.28 -3.68 11.34
C PHE A 31 4.70 -3.39 12.71
N GLY A 32 3.51 -3.93 13.00
CA GLY A 32 2.87 -3.71 14.28
C GLY A 32 1.38 -3.93 14.23
N THR A 33 0.76 -3.74 15.38
CA THR A 33 -0.69 -3.77 15.55
C THR A 33 -1.12 -2.49 16.24
N ALA A 34 -1.99 -1.74 15.58
CA ALA A 34 -2.57 -0.48 16.04
C ALA A 34 -3.93 -0.71 16.70
N LYS A 35 -4.30 0.18 17.63
CA LYS A 35 -5.65 0.19 18.24
C LYS A 35 -6.56 1.25 17.63
N SER A 36 -6.01 2.23 16.94
CA SER A 36 -6.74 3.27 16.19
C SER A 36 -6.33 3.28 14.72
N GLU A 37 -7.13 3.95 13.88
CA GLU A 37 -6.77 4.17 12.46
C GLU A 37 -5.54 5.10 12.36
N ASP A 38 -5.42 6.12 13.20
CA ASP A 38 -4.26 7.03 13.21
C ASP A 38 -2.93 6.29 13.47
N GLU A 39 -2.91 5.38 14.45
CA GLU A 39 -1.75 4.52 14.71
C GLU A 39 -1.48 3.59 13.52
N ALA A 40 -2.53 3.07 12.88
CA ALA A 40 -2.39 2.21 11.72
C ALA A 40 -1.82 2.95 10.51
N ASP A 41 -2.15 4.23 10.32
CA ASP A 41 -1.65 5.06 9.22
C ASP A 41 -0.16 5.44 9.42
N ILE A 42 0.27 5.64 10.67
CA ILE A 42 1.70 5.80 11.00
C ILE A 42 2.48 4.52 10.63
N LEU A 43 2.00 3.35 11.06
CA LEU A 43 2.61 2.06 10.73
C LEU A 43 2.58 1.79 9.22
N TYR A 44 1.51 2.18 8.54
CA TYR A 44 1.37 2.05 7.09
C TYR A 44 2.40 2.91 6.35
N SER A 45 2.60 4.15 6.79
CA SER A 45 3.60 5.06 6.22
C SER A 45 5.02 4.53 6.38
N GLU A 46 5.35 3.96 7.54
CA GLU A 46 6.62 3.26 7.76
C GLU A 46 6.78 2.06 6.82
N ALA A 47 5.73 1.25 6.71
CA ALA A 47 5.71 0.09 5.84
C ALA A 47 5.87 0.45 4.36
N GLN A 48 5.27 1.56 3.90
CA GLN A 48 5.45 2.07 2.54
C GLN A 48 6.90 2.51 2.28
N ARG A 49 7.53 3.24 3.22
CA ARG A 49 8.96 3.60 3.09
C ARG A 49 9.83 2.35 3.01
N TRP A 50 9.54 1.35 3.85
CA TRP A 50 10.25 0.09 3.80
C TRP A 50 10.06 -0.63 2.46
N LEU A 51 8.83 -0.68 1.94
CA LEU A 51 8.50 -1.33 0.67
C LEU A 51 9.26 -0.70 -0.49
N ARG A 52 9.28 0.64 -0.58
CA ARG A 52 10.06 1.36 -1.62
C ARG A 52 11.54 1.03 -1.58
N ASN A 53 12.12 0.99 -0.38
CA ASN A 53 13.54 0.65 -0.22
C ASN A 53 13.84 -0.83 -0.47
N HIS A 54 12.85 -1.72 -0.29
CA HIS A 54 13.05 -3.16 -0.34
C HIS A 54 12.80 -3.78 -1.72
N ASP A 55 11.82 -3.28 -2.49
CA ASP A 55 11.48 -3.87 -3.80
C ASP A 55 12.42 -3.37 -4.92
N GLY A 56 13.19 -2.29 -4.71
CA GLY A 56 14.03 -1.66 -5.73
C GLY A 56 13.27 -1.14 -6.96
N GLN A 57 11.96 -1.33 -7.00
CA GLN A 57 11.06 -0.87 -8.04
C GLN A 57 10.73 0.60 -7.79
N GLN A 58 10.95 1.43 -8.81
CA GLN A 58 10.46 2.80 -8.84
C GLN A 58 8.93 2.77 -8.83
N GLU A 59 8.29 3.49 -7.90
CA GLU A 59 6.85 3.71 -7.93
C GLU A 59 6.52 4.45 -9.23
N ILE A 60 5.79 3.78 -10.14
CA ILE A 60 5.14 4.47 -11.27
C ILE A 60 3.83 5.00 -10.71
N ASP A 61 3.74 6.32 -10.54
CA ASP A 61 2.52 6.97 -10.13
C ASP A 61 1.54 7.00 -11.31
N PHE A 62 0.50 6.17 -11.25
CA PHE A 62 -0.56 6.13 -12.26
C PHE A 62 -1.67 7.14 -12.00
N ASP A 63 -1.55 8.01 -10.98
CA ASP A 63 -2.56 9.03 -10.65
C ASP A 63 -2.33 10.35 -11.42
N ASP A 64 -1.65 10.33 -12.58
CA ASP A 64 -1.66 11.47 -13.50
C ASP A 64 -2.98 11.49 -14.30
N LYS A 65 -3.97 12.09 -13.64
CA LYS A 65 -5.15 12.77 -14.20
C LYS A 65 -6.19 11.88 -14.88
N ARG A 66 -7.32 11.80 -14.16
CA ARG A 66 -8.68 11.97 -14.71
C ARG A 66 -8.63 12.69 -16.07
N GLY A 67 -9.03 11.98 -17.12
CA GLY A 67 -9.30 12.58 -18.42
C GLY A 67 -10.22 13.78 -18.24
N ARG A 68 -9.65 14.99 -18.38
CA ARG A 68 -10.44 16.13 -18.83
C ARG A 68 -10.47 16.00 -20.33
N GLU A 69 -11.62 15.58 -20.84
CA GLU A 69 -12.05 15.95 -22.18
C GLU A 69 -11.83 17.45 -22.33
N ILE A 70 -10.98 17.83 -23.28
CA ILE A 70 -11.00 19.17 -23.86
C ILE A 70 -11.13 18.91 -25.36
N GLU A 71 -12.35 19.14 -25.85
CA GLU A 71 -12.63 19.36 -27.27
C GLU A 71 -11.75 20.48 -27.81
N GLU A 72 -11.15 20.27 -28.98
CA GLU A 72 -10.80 21.29 -29.98
C GLU A 72 -10.71 20.51 -31.31
N THR A 73 -11.80 20.38 -32.05
CA THR A 73 -12.31 21.29 -33.10
C THR A 73 -11.27 21.60 -34.20
N GLU A 74 -11.58 21.06 -35.39
CA GLU A 74 -11.26 21.54 -36.76
C GLU A 74 -9.79 21.63 -37.24
N ARG A 75 -9.43 20.76 -38.19
CA ARG A 75 -9.26 21.15 -39.62
C ARG A 75 -9.19 19.96 -40.57
#